data_AF-A0A847NDT8-F1
#
_entry.id   AF-A0A847NDT8-F1
#
_cell.length_a   1.000
_cell.length_b   1.000
_cell.length_c   1.000
_cell.angle_alpha   90.00
_cell.angle_beta   90.00
_cell.angle_gamma   90.00
#
_symmetry.space_group_name_H-M   'P 1'
#
loop_
_entity.id
_entity.type
_entity.pdbx_description
1 polymer ?
#
loop_
_entity_poly.entity_id
_entity_poly.type
_entity_poly.pdbx_seq_one_letter_code
_entity_poly.pdbx_strand_id
1 'polypeptide(L)'
;MKIRLFTIIAILAFLAAGCSQTVTNNDDSITNLAWEIINRDIKNLESNSAVKIIDSKITRLELMETFDELADYPIQVYALEYRLLPEDLSKVVMAGGMSYDEEGWLRETASMGSPLLVVSDNRGKKELIGTLWTGGIMEDGGMETSIKELLERNALQE
;
A
#
# COMPACT_ATOMS: atom_id res chain seq x y z
N MET A 1 -62.71 43.24 -20.59
CA MET A 1 -63.07 41.92 -20.06
C MET A 1 -61.92 40.96 -20.30
N LYS A 2 -61.34 40.44 -19.21
CA LYS A 2 -60.52 39.21 -19.07
C LYS A 2 -59.24 39.02 -19.91
N ILE A 3 -58.12 39.25 -19.21
CA ILE A 3 -56.82 38.57 -19.24
C ILE A 3 -56.89 37.13 -19.77
N ARG A 4 -55.93 36.72 -20.62
CA ARG A 4 -55.16 35.46 -20.43
C ARG A 4 -53.71 35.61 -20.91
N LEU A 5 -52.89 35.87 -19.90
CA LEU A 5 -51.45 35.69 -19.76
C LEU A 5 -51.08 34.21 -19.98
N PHE A 6 -50.15 33.94 -20.90
CA PHE A 6 -49.41 32.67 -20.94
C PHE A 6 -47.92 32.99 -21.11
N THR A 7 -47.29 33.36 -20.00
CA THR A 7 -45.83 33.50 -19.92
C THR A 7 -45.23 32.09 -19.82
N ILE A 8 -44.65 31.60 -20.91
CA ILE A 8 -43.84 30.39 -20.91
C ILE A 8 -42.49 30.77 -20.29
N ILE A 9 -42.30 30.42 -19.02
CA ILE A 9 -41.01 30.51 -18.34
C ILE A 9 -40.18 29.31 -18.83
N ALA A 10 -39.28 29.55 -19.77
CA ALA A 10 -38.23 28.59 -20.11
C ALA A 10 -37.25 28.55 -18.92
N ILE A 11 -37.34 27.48 -18.12
CA ILE A 11 -36.37 27.21 -17.06
C ILE A 11 -35.07 26.79 -17.75
N LEU A 12 -34.17 27.76 -17.89
CA LEU A 12 -32.80 27.54 -18.33
C LEU A 12 -32.09 26.78 -17.20
N ALA A 13 -31.90 25.48 -17.39
CA ALA A 13 -31.15 24.66 -16.47
C ALA A 13 -29.71 25.19 -16.37
N PHE A 14 -29.38 25.74 -15.19
CA PHE A 14 -28.01 26.00 -14.79
C PHE A 14 -27.25 24.67 -14.86
N LEU A 15 -26.38 24.50 -15.85
CA LEU A 15 -25.27 23.56 -15.74
C LEU A 15 -24.32 24.12 -14.68
N ALA A 16 -24.62 23.82 -13.41
CA ALA A 16 -23.63 23.93 -12.36
C ALA A 16 -22.51 22.96 -12.70
N ALA A 17 -21.30 23.51 -12.77
CA ALA A 17 -20.06 22.79 -12.96
C ALA A 17 -19.94 21.66 -11.92
N GLY A 18 -20.17 20.44 -12.37
CA GLY A 18 -19.64 19.25 -11.73
C GLY A 18 -18.26 18.99 -12.31
N CYS A 19 -17.25 19.76 -11.92
CA CYS A 19 -15.90 19.21 -11.95
C CYS A 19 -15.94 18.04 -10.98
N SER A 20 -16.11 16.82 -11.49
CA SER A 20 -15.76 15.60 -10.75
C SER A 20 -14.26 15.70 -10.48
N GLN A 21 -13.91 16.33 -9.38
CA GLN A 21 -12.68 16.03 -8.70
C GLN A 21 -12.82 14.57 -8.32
N THR A 22 -12.23 13.68 -9.11
CA THR A 22 -11.87 12.36 -8.62
C THR A 22 -10.84 12.63 -7.53
N VAL A 23 -11.34 12.86 -6.32
CA VAL A 23 -10.57 12.66 -5.10
C VAL A 23 -10.27 11.18 -5.14
N THR A 24 -9.12 10.82 -5.71
CA THR A 24 -8.51 9.53 -5.42
C THR A 24 -8.33 9.57 -3.91
N ASN A 25 -9.12 8.80 -3.18
CA ASN A 25 -8.98 8.74 -1.74
C ASN A 25 -7.54 8.29 -1.48
N ASN A 26 -6.80 8.99 -0.61
CA ASN A 26 -5.42 8.63 -0.29
C ASN A 26 -5.30 7.16 0.14
N ASP A 27 -6.36 6.60 0.73
CA ASP A 27 -6.50 5.19 1.09
C ASP A 27 -6.37 4.25 -0.12
N ASP A 28 -6.89 4.63 -1.28
CA ASP A 28 -6.76 3.84 -2.52
C ASP A 28 -5.30 3.80 -2.98
N SER A 29 -4.55 4.89 -2.83
CA SER A 29 -3.14 4.95 -3.24
C SER A 29 -2.24 4.07 -2.38
N ILE A 30 -2.40 4.12 -1.05
CA ILE A 30 -1.59 3.29 -0.14
C ILE A 30 -1.98 1.81 -0.26
N THR A 31 -3.28 1.52 -0.45
CA THR A 31 -3.75 0.17 -0.73
C THR A 31 -3.15 -0.38 -2.02
N ASN A 32 -3.04 0.43 -3.08
CA ASN A 32 -2.40 0.01 -4.32
C ASN A 32 -0.90 -0.30 -4.12
N LEU A 33 -0.16 0.54 -3.39
CA LEU A 33 1.24 0.28 -3.07
C LEU A 33 1.41 -1.01 -2.23
N ALA A 34 0.51 -1.27 -1.29
CA ALA A 34 0.50 -2.52 -0.54
C ALA A 34 0.30 -3.75 -1.46
N TRP A 35 -0.63 -3.64 -2.42
CA TRP A 35 -0.85 -4.71 -3.40
C TRP A 35 0.32 -4.91 -4.36
N GLU A 36 1.10 -3.87 -4.69
CA GLU A 36 2.33 -4.05 -5.47
C GLU A 36 3.32 -4.97 -4.75
N ILE A 37 3.49 -4.81 -3.43
CA ILE A 37 4.34 -5.67 -2.60
C ILE A 37 3.77 -7.08 -2.53
N ILE A 38 2.48 -7.21 -2.24
CA ILE A 38 1.81 -8.51 -2.13
C ILE A 38 1.91 -9.29 -3.44
N ASN A 39 1.66 -8.63 -4.58
CA ASN A 39 1.76 -9.26 -5.89
C ASN A 39 3.20 -9.67 -6.24
N ARG A 40 4.20 -8.89 -5.80
CA ARG A 40 5.61 -9.28 -5.93
C ARG A 40 5.91 -10.54 -5.12
N ASP A 41 5.39 -10.64 -3.89
CA ASP A 41 5.61 -11.79 -3.03
C ASP A 41 4.87 -13.05 -3.53
N ILE A 42 3.63 -12.90 -4.03
CA ILE A 42 2.90 -13.96 -4.74
C ILE A 42 3.74 -14.46 -5.92
N LYS A 43 4.22 -13.55 -6.78
CA LYS A 43 5.05 -13.92 -7.94
C LYS A 43 6.33 -14.64 -7.54
N ASN A 44 6.95 -14.26 -6.42
CA ASN A 44 8.13 -14.93 -5.91
C ASN A 44 7.81 -16.36 -5.43
N LEU A 45 6.70 -16.57 -4.72
CA LEU A 45 6.26 -17.89 -4.29
C LEU A 45 5.92 -18.79 -5.50
N GLU A 46 5.19 -18.26 -6.47
CA GLU A 46 4.79 -18.95 -7.70
C GLU A 46 5.91 -19.12 -8.73
N SER A 47 7.11 -18.56 -8.46
CA SER A 47 8.31 -18.87 -9.26
C SER A 47 8.64 -20.38 -9.21
N ASN A 48 8.22 -21.06 -8.14
CA ASN A 48 8.05 -22.50 -8.14
C ASN A 48 6.69 -22.85 -8.75
N SER A 49 6.69 -23.46 -9.94
CA SER A 49 5.46 -23.80 -10.67
C SER A 49 4.53 -24.80 -9.94
N ALA A 50 4.99 -25.44 -8.87
CA ALA A 50 4.15 -26.29 -8.02
C ALA A 50 3.34 -25.49 -6.98
N VAL A 51 3.68 -24.22 -6.75
CA VAL A 51 2.97 -23.32 -5.85
C VAL A 51 2.01 -22.46 -6.65
N LYS A 52 0.79 -22.32 -6.13
CA LYS A 52 -0.25 -21.46 -6.68
C LYS A 52 -0.98 -20.80 -5.53
N ILE A 53 -1.05 -19.48 -5.54
CA ILE A 53 -1.81 -18.70 -4.56
C ILE A 53 -3.23 -18.53 -5.08
N ILE A 54 -4.21 -18.97 -4.30
CA ILE A 54 -5.62 -18.98 -4.68
C ILE A 54 -6.43 -17.86 -4.03
N ASP A 55 -5.91 -17.28 -2.95
CA ASP A 55 -6.54 -16.15 -2.27
C ASP A 55 -5.49 -15.28 -1.56
N SER A 56 -5.83 -14.00 -1.36
CA SER A 56 -4.98 -13.04 -0.68
C SER A 56 -5.81 -11.94 -0.01
N LYS A 57 -5.35 -11.46 1.16
CA LYS A 57 -6.03 -10.38 1.88
C LYS A 57 -5.04 -9.55 2.70
N ILE A 58 -5.28 -8.25 2.76
CA ILE A 58 -4.62 -7.36 3.72
C ILE A 58 -5.34 -7.50 5.06
N THR A 59 -4.60 -7.77 6.12
CA THR A 59 -5.13 -7.84 7.50
C THR A 59 -4.83 -6.59 8.31
N ARG A 60 -3.78 -5.83 7.93
CA ARG A 60 -3.46 -4.53 8.50
C ARG A 60 -2.75 -3.65 7.48
N LEU A 61 -3.16 -2.39 7.41
CA LEU A 61 -2.48 -1.34 6.69
C LEU A 61 -2.64 -0.05 7.49
N GLU A 62 -1.60 0.33 8.24
CA GLU A 62 -1.70 1.36 9.27
C GLU A 62 -0.51 2.30 9.22
N LEU A 63 -0.74 3.61 9.24
CA LEU A 63 0.30 4.61 9.38
C LEU A 63 0.91 4.53 10.77
N MET A 64 2.20 4.22 10.85
CA MET A 64 2.93 4.10 12.11
C MET A 64 3.58 5.42 12.50
N GLU A 65 4.25 6.07 11.55
CA GLU A 65 5.06 7.25 11.81
C GLU A 65 5.16 8.13 10.56
N THR A 66 5.37 9.43 10.77
CA THR A 66 5.62 10.42 9.71
C THR A 66 6.85 11.23 10.09
N PHE A 67 7.75 11.42 9.12
CA PHE A 67 8.97 12.18 9.26
C PHE A 67 8.97 13.33 8.26
N ASP A 68 8.83 14.56 8.77
CA ASP A 68 8.72 15.76 7.93
C ASP A 68 10.08 16.33 7.50
N GLU A 69 11.17 15.93 8.17
CA GLU A 69 12.50 16.55 8.02
C GLU A 69 13.54 15.65 7.33
N LEU A 70 13.17 14.47 6.85
CA LEU A 70 14.11 13.51 6.24
C LEU A 70 14.32 13.69 4.73
N ALA A 71 13.40 14.37 4.04
CA ALA A 71 13.44 14.58 2.59
C ALA A 71 12.63 15.83 2.20
N ASP A 72 12.61 16.17 0.91
CA ASP A 72 11.83 17.31 0.37
C ASP A 72 10.32 17.19 0.61
N TYR A 73 9.82 15.96 0.76
CA TYR A 73 8.43 15.65 1.08
C TYR A 73 8.36 14.72 2.30
N PRO A 74 7.29 14.80 3.11
CA PRO A 74 7.13 13.93 4.28
C PRO A 74 7.27 12.45 3.93
N ILE A 75 8.02 11.74 4.77
CA ILE A 75 8.19 10.29 4.68
C ILE A 75 7.24 9.62 5.66
N GLN A 76 6.37 8.76 5.16
CA GLN A 76 5.38 8.02 5.94
C GLN A 76 5.75 6.54 5.98
N VAL A 77 5.64 5.94 7.17
CA VAL A 77 5.90 4.52 7.38
C VAL A 77 4.58 3.81 7.68
N TYR A 78 4.23 2.84 6.85
CA TYR A 78 3.03 2.04 7.05
C TYR A 78 3.39 0.61 7.45
N ALA A 79 2.74 0.10 8.50
CA ALA A 79 2.75 -1.32 8.81
C ALA A 79 1.83 -2.06 7.82
N LEU A 80 2.37 -3.11 7.20
CA LEU A 80 1.63 -3.97 6.29
C LEU A 80 1.59 -5.39 6.86
N GLU A 81 0.39 -5.91 7.09
CA GLU A 81 0.16 -7.33 7.40
C GLU A 81 -0.82 -7.91 6.38
N TYR A 82 -0.53 -9.10 5.88
CA TYR A 82 -1.35 -9.75 4.86
C TYR A 82 -1.31 -11.27 5.00
N ARG A 83 -2.23 -11.93 4.32
CA ARG A 83 -2.35 -13.39 4.30
C ARG A 83 -2.44 -13.88 2.86
N LEU A 84 -1.73 -14.97 2.56
CA LEU A 84 -1.78 -15.65 1.26
C LEU A 84 -2.22 -17.09 1.45
N LEU A 85 -3.21 -17.55 0.69
CA LEU A 85 -3.67 -18.93 0.74
C LEU A 85 -3.11 -19.70 -0.47
N PRO A 86 -2.18 -20.64 -0.27
CA PRO A 86 -1.77 -21.55 -1.33
C PRO A 86 -2.85 -22.61 -1.59
N GLU A 87 -2.94 -23.10 -2.83
CA GLU A 87 -3.80 -24.23 -3.19
C GLU A 87 -3.40 -25.51 -2.44
N ASP A 88 -2.10 -25.72 -2.26
CA ASP A 88 -1.51 -26.84 -1.52
C ASP A 88 -0.29 -26.36 -0.74
N LEU A 89 -0.44 -26.25 0.58
CA LEU A 89 0.61 -25.81 1.49
C LEU A 89 1.85 -26.73 1.44
N SER A 90 1.69 -28.02 1.13
CA SER A 90 2.81 -28.97 1.05
C SER A 90 3.79 -28.67 -0.11
N LYS A 91 3.38 -27.84 -1.06
CA LYS A 91 4.21 -27.38 -2.18
C LYS A 91 5.04 -26.16 -1.84
N VAL A 92 4.68 -25.44 -0.77
CA VAL A 92 5.39 -24.24 -0.34
C VAL A 92 6.66 -24.66 0.41
N VAL A 93 7.80 -24.15 -0.04
CA VAL A 93 9.08 -24.34 0.66
C VAL A 93 9.10 -23.40 1.85
N MET A 94 8.89 -23.94 3.05
CA MET A 94 8.95 -23.17 4.30
C MET A 94 10.41 -22.83 4.63
N ALA A 95 10.82 -21.58 4.36
CA ALA A 95 12.16 -21.07 4.56
C ALA A 95 12.13 -19.61 5.03
N GLY A 96 13.26 -19.08 5.50
CA GLY A 96 13.40 -17.65 5.81
C GLY A 96 12.42 -17.15 6.87
N GLY A 97 12.04 -17.99 7.84
CA GLY A 97 11.11 -17.62 8.91
C GLY A 97 9.64 -17.54 8.49
N MET A 98 9.28 -18.01 7.28
CA MET A 98 7.88 -18.12 6.87
C MET A 98 7.06 -18.97 7.83
N SER A 99 5.81 -18.56 8.06
CA SER A 99 4.86 -19.24 8.92
C SER A 99 3.45 -19.20 8.32
N TYR A 100 2.55 -20.02 8.85
CA TYR A 100 1.15 -20.07 8.45
C TYR A 100 0.23 -20.18 9.68
N ASP A 101 -1.04 -19.79 9.53
CA ASP A 101 -2.07 -20.00 10.56
C ASP A 101 -2.74 -21.38 10.47
N GLU A 102 -3.63 -21.67 11.41
CA GLU A 102 -4.29 -22.98 11.50
C GLU A 102 -5.14 -23.30 10.27
N GLU A 103 -5.59 -22.28 9.53
CA GLU A 103 -6.33 -22.44 8.28
C GLU A 103 -5.42 -22.55 7.04
N GLY A 104 -4.10 -22.57 7.21
CA GLY A 104 -3.13 -22.76 6.14
C GLY A 104 -2.77 -21.48 5.38
N TRP A 105 -3.16 -20.30 5.86
CA TRP A 105 -2.74 -19.04 5.26
C TRP A 105 -1.32 -18.70 5.67
N LEU A 106 -0.47 -18.46 4.70
CA LEU A 106 0.86 -17.90 4.90
C LEU A 106 0.72 -16.49 5.49
N ARG A 107 1.55 -16.20 6.50
CA ARG A 107 1.71 -14.86 7.07
C ARG A 107 2.78 -14.08 6.31
N GLU A 108 2.69 -12.76 6.33
CA GLU A 108 3.72 -11.88 5.75
C GLU A 108 5.06 -11.94 6.50
N THR A 109 5.05 -12.47 7.72
CA THR A 109 6.20 -12.49 8.61
C THR A 109 7.30 -13.40 8.07
N ALA A 110 8.51 -12.85 7.98
CA ALA A 110 9.74 -13.57 7.69
C ALA A 110 10.68 -13.55 8.90
N SER A 111 11.90 -14.09 8.77
CA SER A 111 12.92 -14.03 9.80
C SER A 111 13.30 -12.59 10.16
N MET A 112 13.13 -11.66 9.22
CA MET A 112 13.33 -10.23 9.41
C MET A 112 12.09 -9.53 10.03
N GLY A 113 11.05 -10.26 10.43
CA GLY A 113 9.81 -9.71 10.97
C GLY A 113 8.77 -9.40 9.89
N SER A 114 7.97 -8.34 10.09
CA SER A 114 6.89 -7.92 9.19
C SER A 114 7.32 -6.71 8.35
N PRO A 115 6.78 -6.56 7.13
CA PRO A 115 7.18 -5.50 6.21
C PRO A 115 6.60 -4.14 6.65
N LEU A 116 7.40 -3.11 6.42
CA LEU A 116 7.06 -1.71 6.62
C LEU A 116 7.24 -0.97 5.29
N LEU A 117 6.19 -0.33 4.81
CA LEU A 117 6.24 0.46 3.58
C LEU A 117 6.76 1.86 3.91
N VAL A 118 7.85 2.26 3.25
CA VAL A 118 8.37 3.63 3.33
C VAL A 118 7.89 4.39 2.11
N VAL A 119 7.10 5.44 2.33
CA VAL A 119 6.35 6.15 1.30
C VAL A 119 6.65 7.64 1.37
N SER A 120 6.92 8.25 0.22
CA SER A 120 6.96 9.72 0.09
C SER A 120 5.55 10.25 -0.15
N ASP A 121 5.17 11.34 0.52
CA ASP A 121 3.90 12.03 0.31
C ASP A 121 4.08 13.43 -0.27
N ASN A 122 4.09 13.53 -1.61
CA ASN A 122 4.06 14.82 -2.29
C ASN A 122 2.63 15.31 -2.43
N ARG A 123 2.11 15.93 -1.36
CA ARG A 123 0.81 16.61 -1.34
C ARG A 123 -0.33 15.72 -1.82
N GLY A 124 -0.39 14.48 -1.34
CA GLY A 124 -1.37 13.47 -1.71
C GLY A 124 -0.92 12.51 -2.81
N LYS A 125 0.18 12.82 -3.53
CA LYS A 125 0.81 11.85 -4.43
C LYS A 125 1.75 10.96 -3.63
N LYS A 126 1.32 9.73 -3.37
CA LYS A 126 2.09 8.71 -2.65
C LYS A 126 3.00 7.95 -3.60
N GLU A 127 4.27 7.78 -3.21
CA GLU A 127 5.25 6.98 -3.96
C GLU A 127 6.01 6.06 -3.02
N LEU A 128 6.11 4.77 -3.37
CA LEU A 128 6.87 3.80 -2.60
C LEU A 128 8.37 4.04 -2.81
N ILE A 129 9.07 4.34 -1.72
CA ILE A 129 10.54 4.46 -1.69
C ILE A 129 11.16 3.07 -1.52
N GLY A 130 10.57 2.23 -0.68
CA GLY A 130 11.06 0.89 -0.43
C GLY A 130 10.33 0.18 0.72
N THR A 131 10.83 -1.00 1.05
CA THR A 131 10.31 -1.84 2.13
C THR A 131 11.40 -2.04 3.17
N LEU A 132 11.11 -1.70 4.42
CA LEU A 132 11.90 -2.07 5.58
C LEU A 132 11.24 -3.26 6.30
N TRP A 133 11.94 -3.84 7.26
CA TRP A 133 11.45 -4.98 8.03
C TRP A 133 11.63 -4.73 9.52
N THR A 134 10.64 -5.09 10.34
CA THR A 134 10.65 -4.77 11.78
C THR A 134 11.87 -5.32 12.53
N GLY A 135 12.38 -6.48 12.12
CA GLY A 135 13.60 -7.09 12.66
C GLY A 135 14.87 -6.33 12.29
N GLY A 136 14.96 -5.82 11.06
CA GLY A 136 16.12 -5.01 10.62
C GLY A 136 16.21 -3.67 11.34
N ILE A 137 15.06 -3.03 11.60
CA ILE A 137 15.01 -1.73 12.30
C ILE A 137 15.71 -1.77 13.67
N MET A 138 15.61 -2.88 14.40
CA MET A 138 16.27 -3.01 15.71
C MET A 138 17.79 -3.13 15.58
N GLU A 139 18.27 -3.75 14.51
CA GLU A 139 19.70 -3.96 14.25
C GLU A 139 20.36 -2.68 13.71
N ASP A 140 19.62 -1.92 12.88
CA ASP A 140 20.09 -0.73 12.16
C ASP A 140 20.06 0.56 13.01
N GLY A 141 19.91 0.44 14.34
CA GLY A 141 19.91 1.59 15.25
C GLY A 141 18.63 2.42 15.23
N GLY A 142 17.52 1.88 14.75
CA GLY A 142 16.18 2.48 14.81
C GLY A 142 15.59 2.87 13.45
N MET A 143 14.31 3.24 13.48
CA MET A 143 13.50 3.47 12.28
C MET A 143 14.04 4.64 11.44
N GLU A 144 14.33 5.77 12.08
CA GLU A 144 14.86 6.96 11.39
C GLU A 144 16.18 6.66 10.67
N THR A 145 17.11 5.96 11.33
CA THR A 145 18.39 5.54 10.74
C THR A 145 18.18 4.64 9.52
N SER A 146 17.31 3.64 9.65
CA SER A 146 16.97 2.71 8.55
C SER A 146 16.38 3.43 7.34
N ILE A 147 15.56 4.47 7.57
CA ILE A 147 14.98 5.30 6.51
C ILE A 147 16.05 6.15 5.84
N LYS A 148 16.93 6.80 6.61
CA LYS A 148 18.05 7.58 6.05
C LYS A 148 18.92 6.74 5.14
N GLU A 149 19.31 5.56 5.59
CA GLU A 149 20.09 4.63 4.77
C GLU A 149 19.34 4.19 3.50
N LEU A 150 18.03 3.94 3.60
CA LEU A 150 17.20 3.62 2.43
C LEU A 150 17.18 4.78 1.41
N LEU A 151 17.01 6.01 1.89
CA LEU A 151 17.01 7.21 1.05
C LEU A 151 18.38 7.41 0.37
N GLU A 152 19.47 7.28 1.12
CA GLU A 152 20.83 7.37 0.60
C GLU A 152 21.10 6.31 -0.48
N ARG A 153 20.71 5.05 -0.24
CA ARG A 153 20.86 3.96 -1.22
C ARG A 153 20.12 4.23 -2.52
N ASN A 154 18.94 4.84 -2.46
CA ASN A 154 18.14 5.16 -3.64
C ASN A 154 18.73 6.37 -4.40
N ALA A 155 19.23 7.39 -3.69
CA ALA A 155 19.87 8.55 -4.30
C ALA A 155 21.17 8.21 -5.05
N LEU A 156 21.85 7.11 -4.69
CA LEU A 156 23.05 6.62 -5.38
C LEU A 156 22.76 5.81 -6.65
N GLN A 157 21.49 5.45 -6.89
CA GLN A 157 21.07 4.64 -8.05
C GLN A 157 20.54 5.50 -9.21
N GLU A 158 20.39 6.81 -8.99
CA GLU A 158 20.01 7.82 -9.99
C GLU A 158 21.24 8.43 -10.68
#